data_AF-W6NCW8-F1
#
_entry.id   AF-W6NCW8-F1
#
_cell.length_a   1.000
_cell.length_b   1.000
_cell.length_c   1.000
_cell.angle_alpha   90.00
_cell.angle_beta   90.00
_cell.angle_gamma   90.00
#
_symmetry.space_group_name_H-M   'P 1'
#
loop_
_entity.id
_entity.type
_entity.pdbx_description
1 polymer ?
#
loop_
_entity_poly.entity_id
_entity_poly.type
_entity_poly.pdbx_seq_one_letter_code
_entity_poly.pdbx_strand_id
1 'polypeptide(L)'
;MLRVASLVAFRRYSSEAGKGNLKKIVVCRNGSVAAWHPETPFPYEHSRPVVLEEEDKAESPLSNAVNRASRWKEGPNVPQLKDIFYTSKHEWYTRTREERLRSVAAPIPRRK
;
A
#
# COMPACT_ATOMS: atom_id res chain seq x y z
N MET A 1 28.74 -11.89 -57.02
CA MET A 1 27.86 -10.80 -56.55
C MET A 1 27.73 -10.90 -55.04
N LEU A 2 28.18 -9.88 -54.31
CA LEU A 2 28.36 -9.90 -52.86
C LEU A 2 27.02 -9.90 -52.10
N ARG A 3 26.86 -10.80 -51.12
CA ARG A 3 25.73 -10.78 -50.18
C ARG A 3 25.98 -9.67 -49.15
N VAL A 4 25.22 -8.59 -49.24
CA VAL A 4 25.18 -7.53 -48.24
C VAL A 4 24.45 -8.06 -47.02
N ALA A 5 25.19 -8.38 -45.96
CA ALA A 5 24.61 -8.64 -44.66
C ALA A 5 24.18 -7.31 -44.04
N SER A 6 22.88 -7.09 -43.91
CA SER A 6 22.35 -5.95 -43.16
C SER A 6 22.71 -6.12 -41.69
N LEU A 7 23.69 -5.34 -41.23
CA LEU A 7 23.98 -5.14 -39.81
C LEU A 7 22.80 -4.40 -39.19
N VAL A 8 21.76 -5.13 -38.78
CA VAL A 8 20.76 -4.59 -37.85
C VAL A 8 21.48 -4.40 -36.53
N ALA A 9 21.84 -3.14 -36.25
CA ALA A 9 22.40 -2.73 -34.99
C ALA A 9 21.38 -3.05 -33.89
N PHE A 10 21.60 -4.15 -33.16
CA PHE A 10 20.92 -4.41 -31.91
C PHE A 10 21.36 -3.33 -30.91
N ARG A 11 20.59 -2.25 -30.87
CA ARG A 11 20.68 -1.21 -29.84
C ARG A 11 20.47 -1.93 -28.50
N ARG A 12 21.55 -2.15 -27.74
CA ARG A 12 21.46 -2.70 -26.39
C ARG A 12 20.76 -1.66 -25.52
N TYR A 13 19.44 -1.79 -25.38
CA TYR A 13 18.73 -1.12 -24.31
C TYR A 13 19.24 -1.71 -23.00
N SER A 14 19.88 -0.87 -22.19
CA SER A 14 20.23 -1.18 -20.82
C SER A 14 18.93 -1.41 -20.06
N SER A 15 18.54 -2.67 -19.86
CA SER A 15 17.69 -3.02 -18.72
C SER A 15 18.54 -2.75 -17.50
N GLU A 16 18.16 -1.78 -16.65
CA GLU A 16 18.90 -1.43 -15.44
C GLU A 16 19.41 -2.69 -14.73
N ALA A 17 20.71 -2.94 -14.86
CA ALA A 17 21.38 -4.09 -14.29
C ALA A 17 21.68 -3.81 -12.81
N GLY A 18 20.62 -3.52 -12.05
CA GLY A 18 20.67 -3.63 -10.60
C GLY A 18 20.76 -5.10 -10.23
N LYS A 19 21.70 -5.46 -9.33
CA LYS A 19 21.80 -6.80 -8.73
C LYS A 19 20.41 -7.21 -8.21
N GLY A 20 19.71 -8.10 -8.93
CA GLY A 20 18.38 -8.60 -8.56
C GLY A 20 17.28 -8.45 -9.61
N ASN A 21 17.47 -7.74 -10.73
CA ASN A 21 16.42 -7.61 -11.74
C ASN A 21 16.41 -8.81 -12.71
N LEU A 22 15.54 -9.79 -12.44
CA LEU A 22 15.32 -10.97 -13.30
C LEU A 22 14.49 -10.67 -14.56
N LYS A 23 14.07 -9.42 -14.75
CA LYS A 23 13.20 -8.98 -15.84
C LYS A 23 13.99 -8.88 -17.13
N LYS A 24 13.52 -9.54 -18.19
CA LYS A 24 14.21 -9.60 -19.48
C LYS A 24 13.23 -9.38 -20.62
N ILE A 25 13.59 -8.47 -21.53
CA ILE A 25 12.82 -8.23 -22.75
C ILE A 25 13.66 -8.75 -23.92
N VAL A 26 13.03 -9.51 -24.81
CA VAL A 26 13.66 -10.11 -25.99
C VAL A 26 12.84 -9.77 -27.22
N VAL A 27 13.51 -9.34 -28.28
CA VAL A 27 12.90 -9.20 -29.61
C VAL A 27 13.14 -10.49 -30.38
N CYS A 28 12.07 -11.17 -30.74
CA CYS A 28 12.11 -12.40 -31.54
C CYS A 28 12.45 -12.09 -33.00
N ARG A 29 12.93 -13.10 -33.75
CA ARG A 29 13.32 -12.94 -35.17
C ARG A 29 12.18 -12.48 -36.09
N ASN A 30 10.93 -12.73 -35.69
CA ASN A 30 9.72 -12.30 -36.37
C ASN A 30 9.29 -10.86 -36.01
N GLY A 31 10.08 -10.13 -35.21
CA GLY A 31 9.75 -8.78 -34.75
C GLY A 31 8.81 -8.71 -33.54
N SER A 32 8.30 -9.83 -33.02
CA SER A 32 7.51 -9.85 -31.79
C SER A 32 8.39 -9.57 -30.56
N VAL A 33 7.83 -8.89 -29.56
CA VAL A 33 8.51 -8.59 -28.31
C VAL A 33 7.99 -9.52 -27.22
N ALA A 34 8.87 -10.29 -26.60
CA ALA A 34 8.58 -11.13 -25.44
C ALA A 34 9.16 -10.49 -24.17
N ALA A 35 8.38 -10.46 -23.09
CA ALA A 35 8.81 -9.93 -21.80
C ALA A 35 8.70 -11.02 -20.72
N TRP A 36 9.83 -11.37 -20.14
CA TRP A 36 9.94 -12.23 -18.97
C TRP A 36 9.93 -11.37 -17.71
N HIS A 37 8.91 -11.52 -16.87
CA HIS A 37 8.74 -10.74 -15.64
C HIS A 37 8.35 -11.64 -14.44
N PRO A 38 9.28 -12.47 -13.92
CA PRO A 38 8.97 -13.26 -12.74
C PRO A 38 8.71 -12.36 -11.53
N GLU A 39 7.86 -12.81 -10.62
CA GLU A 39 7.64 -12.14 -9.35
C GLU A 39 8.93 -12.17 -8.52
N THR A 40 9.33 -11.01 -8.01
CA THR A 40 10.54 -10.88 -7.19
C THR A 40 10.16 -10.98 -5.71
N PRO A 41 10.65 -11.98 -4.97
CA PRO A 41 10.37 -12.07 -3.53
C PRO A 41 11.03 -10.91 -2.79
N PHE A 42 10.42 -10.49 -1.68
CA PHE A 42 10.99 -9.46 -0.81
C PHE A 42 12.20 -10.02 -0.03
N PRO A 43 13.40 -9.42 -0.13
CA PRO A 43 14.58 -9.91 0.59
C PRO A 43 14.43 -9.80 2.11
N TYR A 44 14.85 -10.83 2.84
CA TYR A 44 14.75 -10.85 4.31
C TYR A 44 15.56 -9.72 4.97
N GLU A 45 16.74 -9.40 4.44
CA GLU A 45 17.62 -8.32 4.95
C GLU A 45 16.97 -6.93 4.88
N HIS A 46 15.94 -6.75 4.06
CA HIS A 46 15.18 -5.50 3.95
C HIS A 46 13.96 -5.45 4.88
N SER A 47 13.72 -6.52 5.66
CA SER A 47 12.66 -6.55 6.67
C SER A 47 13.15 -6.00 8.00
N ARG A 48 12.22 -5.56 8.85
CA ARG A 48 12.49 -5.21 10.25
C ARG A 48 11.97 -6.32 11.16
N PRO A 49 12.66 -6.65 12.26
CA PRO A 49 12.13 -7.60 13.23
C PRO A 49 10.83 -7.05 13.83
N VAL A 50 9.88 -7.94 14.10
CA VAL A 50 8.67 -7.60 14.84
C VAL A 50 9.06 -7.41 16.29
N VAL A 51 8.87 -6.20 16.82
CA VAL A 51 9.05 -5.93 18.25
C VAL A 51 7.83 -6.51 18.96
N LEU A 52 8.03 -7.60 19.69
CA LEU A 52 7.03 -8.10 20.62
C LEU A 52 7.17 -7.26 21.88
N GLU A 53 6.21 -6.37 22.12
CA GLU A 53 6.09 -5.71 23.42
C GLU A 53 5.67 -6.80 24.42
N GLU A 54 6.60 -7.22 25.28
CA GLU A 54 6.26 -8.05 26.44
C GLU A 54 5.41 -7.17 27.37
N GLU A 55 4.09 -7.26 27.22
CA GLU A 55 3.18 -6.73 28.22
C GLU A 55 3.39 -7.56 29.49
N ASP A 56 4.20 -7.07 30.43
CA ASP A 56 4.36 -7.61 31.78
C ASP A 56 3.00 -7.58 32.51
N LYS A 57 2.10 -8.53 32.18
CA LYS A 57 0.78 -8.66 32.77
C LYS A 57 0.81 -9.64 33.93
N ALA A 58 1.32 -9.16 35.06
CA ALA A 58 0.89 -9.70 36.35
C ALA A 58 -0.50 -9.10 36.67
N GLU A 59 -1.53 -9.94 36.60
CA GLU A 59 -2.91 -9.53 36.88
C GLU A 59 -3.09 -9.19 38.36
N SER A 60 -3.30 -7.90 38.61
CA SER A 60 -3.76 -7.39 39.91
C SER A 60 -5.20 -6.90 39.78
N PRO A 61 -5.98 -6.85 40.86
CA PRO A 61 -7.33 -6.26 40.83
C PRO A 61 -7.38 -4.83 40.25
N LEU A 62 -6.23 -4.12 40.30
CA LEU A 62 -6.02 -2.80 39.73
C LEU A 62 -5.95 -2.78 38.19
N SER A 63 -5.36 -3.79 37.52
CA SER A 63 -5.37 -3.87 36.04
C SER A 63 -6.80 -4.00 35.49
N ASN A 64 -7.68 -4.66 36.25
CA ASN A 64 -9.09 -4.82 35.93
C ASN A 64 -9.93 -3.54 36.11
N ALA A 65 -9.53 -2.57 36.93
CA ALA A 65 -10.21 -1.27 37.03
C ALA A 65 -9.76 -0.30 35.92
N VAL A 66 -8.48 -0.36 35.52
CA VAL A 66 -7.88 0.46 34.47
C VAL A 66 -8.45 0.13 33.09
N ASN A 67 -8.69 -1.16 32.81
CA ASN A 67 -9.33 -1.61 31.56
C ASN A 67 -10.83 -1.24 31.48
N ARG A 68 -11.51 -1.08 32.62
CA ARG A 68 -12.94 -0.72 32.65
C ARG A 68 -13.19 0.77 32.49
N ALA A 69 -12.18 1.59 32.77
CA ALA A 69 -12.16 3.02 32.49
C ALA A 69 -11.54 3.30 31.12
N SER A 70 -11.90 2.53 30.08
CA SER A 70 -11.66 2.92 28.68
C SER A 70 -12.14 4.37 28.54
N ARG A 71 -11.15 5.24 28.32
CA ARG A 71 -10.99 6.52 29.02
C ARG A 71 -12.02 7.58 28.71
N TRP A 72 -12.88 7.36 27.72
CA TRP A 72 -13.80 8.35 27.19
C TRP A 72 -15.22 7.80 27.26
N LYS A 73 -16.00 8.27 28.26
CA LYS A 73 -17.42 7.91 28.40
C LYS A 73 -18.26 8.34 27.17
N GLU A 74 -17.86 9.44 26.52
CA GLU A 74 -18.55 10.05 25.37
C GLU A 74 -17.75 9.93 24.05
N GLY A 75 -16.57 9.30 24.08
CA GLY A 75 -15.66 9.20 22.93
C GLY A 75 -14.68 10.39 22.72
N PRO A 76 -13.88 10.32 21.65
CA PRO A 76 -12.87 11.33 21.30
C PRO A 76 -13.49 12.68 20.94
N ASN A 77 -12.84 13.78 21.33
CA ASN A 77 -13.21 15.09 20.82
C ASN A 77 -12.70 15.31 19.38
N VAL A 78 -13.36 16.16 18.59
CA VAL A 78 -12.99 16.55 17.22
C VAL A 78 -11.51 16.96 17.05
N PRO A 79 -10.87 17.78 17.90
CA PRO A 79 -9.44 18.08 17.76
C PRO A 79 -8.56 16.85 18.01
N GLN A 80 -8.94 15.92 18.89
CA GLN A 80 -8.19 14.68 19.08
C GLN A 80 -8.28 13.79 17.84
N LEU A 81 -9.47 13.73 17.23
CA LEU A 81 -9.66 13.01 15.97
C LEU A 81 -8.81 13.59 14.84
N LYS A 82 -8.76 14.92 14.75
CA LYS A 82 -7.91 15.63 13.80
C LYS A 82 -6.43 15.20 13.95
N ASP A 83 -5.93 15.15 15.18
CA ASP A 83 -4.52 14.87 15.42
C ASP A 83 -4.18 13.37 15.28
N ILE A 84 -5.08 12.46 15.68
CA ILE A 84 -4.92 11.01 15.53
C ILE A 84 -4.89 10.61 14.04
N PHE A 85 -5.81 11.17 13.24
CA PHE A 85 -5.97 10.81 11.83
C PHE A 85 -5.22 11.73 10.87
N TYR A 86 -4.53 12.75 11.39
CA TYR A 86 -3.86 13.78 10.61
C TYR A 86 -4.79 14.46 9.57
N THR A 87 -6.05 14.70 9.94
CA THR A 87 -7.06 15.30 9.06
C THR A 87 -7.39 16.75 9.45
N SER A 88 -8.43 17.34 8.85
CA SER A 88 -8.96 18.64 9.26
C SER A 88 -10.13 18.51 10.23
N LYS A 89 -10.36 19.52 11.08
CA LYS A 89 -11.51 19.52 12.02
C LYS A 89 -12.88 19.50 11.32
N HIS A 90 -12.94 19.99 10.08
CA HIS A 90 -14.19 20.18 9.35
C HIS A 90 -14.81 18.88 8.86
N GLU A 91 -13.99 17.83 8.70
CA GLU A 91 -14.44 16.49 8.33
C GLU A 91 -15.24 15.81 9.44
N TRP A 92 -14.99 16.21 10.69
CA TRP A 92 -15.60 15.61 11.89
C TRP A 92 -16.88 16.32 12.34
N TYR A 93 -17.20 17.49 11.78
CA TYR A 93 -18.49 18.14 12.03
C TYR A 93 -19.59 17.50 11.19
N THR A 94 -20.79 17.45 11.76
CA THR A 94 -21.94 16.86 11.08
C THR A 94 -22.34 17.69 9.86
N ARG A 95 -22.54 17.01 8.74
CA ARG A 95 -23.08 17.62 7.52
C ARG A 95 -24.53 18.02 7.70
N THR A 96 -24.98 18.97 6.89
CA THR A 96 -26.38 19.41 6.87
C THR A 96 -27.31 18.25 6.48
N ARG A 97 -28.56 18.31 6.94
CA ARG A 97 -29.57 17.28 6.61
C ARG A 97 -29.74 17.11 5.10
N GLU A 98 -29.75 18.20 4.35
CA GLU A 98 -29.93 18.20 2.90
C GLU A 98 -28.80 17.48 2.17
N GLU A 99 -27.56 17.72 2.60
CA GLU A 99 -26.38 17.06 2.03
C GLU A 99 -26.40 15.55 2.28
N ARG A 100 -26.81 15.13 3.48
CA ARG A 100 -27.01 13.71 3.79
C ARG A 100 -28.08 13.07 2.91
N LEU A 101 -29.21 13.75 2.69
CA LEU A 101 -30.28 13.22 1.85
C LEU A 101 -29.83 13.02 0.40
N ARG A 102 -28.99 13.92 -0.13
CA ARG A 102 -28.39 13.79 -1.47
C ARG A 102 -27.41 12.62 -1.57
N SER A 103 -26.75 12.22 -0.47
CA SER A 103 -25.78 11.12 -0.46
C SER A 103 -26.37 9.72 -0.23
N VAL A 104 -27.68 9.60 0.04
CA VAL A 104 -28.34 8.31 0.35
C VAL A 104 -28.58 7.44 -0.89
N ALA A 105 -28.36 7.96 -2.11
CA ALA A 105 -28.45 7.15 -3.32
C ALA A 105 -27.36 6.08 -3.33
N ALA A 106 -27.75 4.81 -3.51
CA ALA A 106 -26.78 3.71 -3.62
C ALA A 106 -25.86 3.97 -4.82
N PRO A 107 -24.52 4.02 -4.62
CA PRO A 107 -23.61 4.16 -5.73
C PRO A 107 -23.70 2.93 -6.63
N ILE A 108 -23.49 3.14 -7.93
CA ILE A 108 -23.48 2.04 -8.90
C ILE A 108 -22.38 1.05 -8.49
N PRO A 109 -22.69 -0.25 -8.31
CA PRO A 109 -21.69 -1.23 -7.92
C PRO A 109 -20.60 -1.29 -9.00
N ARG A 110 -19.36 -1.01 -8.62
CA ARG A 110 -18.20 -1.27 -9.47
C ARG A 110 -17.94 -2.78 -9.46
N ARG A 111 -17.52 -3.34 -10.60
CA ARG A 111 -17.35 -4.79 -10.80
C ARG A 111 -16.56 -5.42 -9.64
N LYS A 112 -17.07 -6.56 -9.17
CA LYS A 112 -16.33 -7.53 -8.35
C LYS A 112 -15.21 -8.16 -9.18
#